data_AF-A0A317U6Z7-F1
#
_entry.id   AF-A0A317U6Z7-F1
#
_cell.length_a   1.000
_cell.length_b   1.000
_cell.length_c   1.000
_cell.angle_alpha   90.00
_cell.angle_beta   90.00
_cell.angle_gamma   90.00
#
_symmetry.space_group_name_H-M   'P 1'
#
loop_
_entity.id
_entity.type
_entity.pdbx_description
1 polymer ?
#
loop_
_entity_poly.entity_id
_entity_poly.type
_entity_poly.pdbx_seq_one_letter_code
_entity_poly.pdbx_strand_id
1 'polypeptide(L)'
;PSIVKTRVKANNYKQTTVTWTKSINATNYLVYYRSADTTKWTRIANVSSKTLKYVHKSSRKYPVEAGRTYYYMVRGYNKTFKTYGGYNKAGMRVAIPKKPAATPTATPTATPHPTQKPRPTATPKPTATPKPTATPKPTQKPKPTATPTPDPDSPSEVRKQIQEVIKYTNQVRIKHGSAPVVENEALDRGAAVRAKEIYTKFSHERP
;
A
#
# COMPACT_ATOMS: atom_id res chain seq x y z
N PRO A 1 -11.75 -24.95 3.22
CA PRO A 1 -12.17 -23.58 2.83
C PRO A 1 -11.21 -22.96 1.80
N SER A 2 -11.71 -22.21 0.81
CA SER A 2 -10.85 -21.50 -0.15
C SER A 2 -10.16 -20.27 0.47
N ILE A 3 -9.05 -19.80 -0.12
CA ILE A 3 -8.34 -18.59 0.32
C ILE A 3 -9.24 -17.35 0.16
N VAL A 4 -9.21 -16.46 1.16
CA VAL A 4 -9.95 -15.19 1.11
C VAL A 4 -9.03 -14.04 0.74
N LYS A 5 -9.53 -13.10 -0.07
CA LYS A 5 -8.84 -11.85 -0.36
C LYS A 5 -9.27 -10.81 0.67
N THR A 6 -8.35 -10.37 1.51
CA THR A 6 -8.60 -9.37 2.56
C THR A 6 -8.37 -7.96 2.03
N ARG A 7 -9.17 -7.00 2.50
CA ARG A 7 -8.96 -5.56 2.35
C ARG A 7 -9.07 -4.90 3.71
N VAL A 8 -8.27 -3.86 3.93
CA VAL A 8 -8.17 -3.19 5.22
C VAL A 8 -8.19 -1.69 5.01
N LYS A 9 -8.94 -0.99 5.85
CA LYS A 9 -9.03 0.47 5.84
C LYS A 9 -8.96 0.99 7.28
N ALA A 10 -8.07 1.94 7.54
CA ALA A 10 -8.10 2.70 8.79
C ALA A 10 -9.32 3.63 8.76
N ASN A 11 -10.20 3.52 9.75
CA ASN A 11 -11.37 4.40 9.89
C ASN A 11 -10.98 5.68 10.62
N ASN A 12 -10.18 5.54 11.68
CA ASN A 12 -9.67 6.62 12.51
C ASN A 12 -8.40 6.16 13.27
N TYR A 13 -7.95 6.97 14.23
CA TYR A 13 -6.75 6.71 15.03
C TYR A 13 -6.79 5.47 15.94
N LYS A 14 -7.97 4.87 16.14
CA LYS A 14 -8.23 3.76 17.07
C LYS A 14 -9.13 2.68 16.47
N GLN A 15 -9.36 2.69 15.16
CA GLN A 15 -10.34 1.80 14.55
C GLN A 15 -9.97 1.47 13.10
N THR A 16 -10.07 0.19 12.77
CA THR A 16 -9.78 -0.35 11.45
C THR A 16 -10.92 -1.24 10.98
N THR A 17 -11.36 -1.08 9.74
CA THR A 17 -12.28 -2.01 9.08
C THR A 17 -11.50 -3.03 8.28
N VAL A 18 -11.80 -4.31 8.50
CA VAL A 18 -11.31 -5.44 7.72
C VAL A 18 -12.49 -6.03 6.95
N THR A 19 -12.36 -6.16 5.64
CA THR A 19 -13.33 -6.85 4.77
C THR A 19 -12.66 -7.96 4.00
N TRP A 20 -13.42 -8.95 3.56
CA TRP A 20 -12.87 -10.06 2.79
C TRP A 20 -13.88 -10.66 1.82
N THR A 21 -13.37 -11.36 0.80
CA THR A 21 -14.22 -12.10 -0.14
C THR A 21 -14.82 -13.35 0.51
N LYS A 22 -15.99 -13.76 0.02
CA LYS A 22 -16.59 -15.05 0.41
C LYS A 22 -15.61 -16.19 0.11
N SER A 23 -15.61 -17.18 1.00
CA SER A 23 -14.84 -18.42 0.90
C SER A 23 -15.82 -19.57 0.70
N ILE A 24 -15.46 -20.49 -0.19
CA ILE A 24 -16.21 -21.72 -0.43
C ILE A 24 -15.97 -22.65 0.76
N ASN A 25 -17.04 -23.27 1.26
CA ASN A 25 -17.02 -24.23 2.37
C ASN A 25 -16.43 -23.65 3.68
N ALA A 26 -16.55 -22.34 3.92
CA ALA A 26 -16.26 -21.73 5.22
C ALA A 26 -17.55 -21.59 6.04
N THR A 27 -17.55 -22.07 7.28
CA THR A 27 -18.63 -21.85 8.25
C THR A 27 -18.38 -20.59 9.07
N ASN A 28 -17.11 -20.23 9.28
CA ASN A 28 -16.68 -19.03 9.99
C ASN A 28 -15.41 -18.43 9.37
N TYR A 29 -15.09 -17.20 9.78
CA TYR A 29 -13.89 -16.47 9.44
C TYR A 29 -13.13 -16.09 10.71
N LEU A 30 -11.85 -16.43 10.74
CA LEU A 30 -10.97 -16.06 11.85
C LEU A 30 -10.13 -14.87 11.42
N VAL A 31 -10.27 -13.76 12.15
CA VAL A 31 -9.55 -12.51 11.87
C VAL A 31 -8.34 -12.43 12.78
N TYR A 32 -7.19 -12.13 12.19
CA TYR A 32 -5.93 -11.97 12.90
C TYR A 32 -5.35 -10.59 12.62
N TYR A 33 -4.59 -10.08 13.58
CA TYR A 33 -3.79 -8.88 13.44
C TYR A 33 -2.39 -9.10 14.01
N ARG A 34 -1.47 -8.23 13.61
CA ARG A 34 -0.14 -8.07 14.23
C ARG A 34 0.36 -6.64 14.03
N SER A 35 1.20 -6.16 14.93
CA SER A 35 1.97 -4.92 14.70
C SER A 35 3.04 -5.16 13.64
N ALA A 36 3.54 -4.09 13.02
CA ALA A 36 4.72 -4.16 12.17
C ALA A 36 5.98 -4.63 12.92
N ASP A 37 6.03 -4.37 14.23
CA ASP A 37 7.16 -4.71 15.10
C ASP A 37 7.25 -6.21 15.44
N THR A 38 6.24 -6.99 15.08
CA THR A 38 6.18 -8.43 15.38
C THR A 38 5.71 -9.25 14.19
N THR A 39 6.19 -10.48 14.13
CA THR A 39 5.76 -11.50 13.16
C THR A 39 4.65 -12.38 13.70
N LYS A 40 4.37 -12.33 15.01
CA LYS A 40 3.37 -13.17 15.67
C LYS A 40 1.95 -12.69 15.38
N TRP A 41 1.15 -13.56 14.78
CA TRP A 41 -0.26 -13.30 14.51
C TRP A 41 -1.11 -13.53 15.76
N THR A 42 -1.95 -12.56 16.08
CA THR A 42 -2.92 -12.65 17.19
C THR A 42 -4.33 -12.72 16.65
N ARG A 43 -5.11 -13.72 17.09
CA ARG A 43 -6.53 -13.85 16.70
C ARG A 43 -7.37 -12.86 17.50
N ILE A 44 -8.14 -12.02 16.79
CA ILE A 44 -8.98 -10.98 17.42
C ILE A 44 -10.47 -11.26 17.32
N ALA A 45 -10.89 -12.06 16.33
CA ALA A 45 -12.30 -12.36 16.15
C ALA A 45 -12.54 -13.71 15.48
N ASN A 46 -13.74 -14.25 15.77
CA ASN A 46 -14.37 -15.34 15.05
C ASN A 46 -15.71 -14.83 14.53
N VAL A 47 -15.87 -14.76 13.23
CA VAL A 47 -16.99 -14.11 12.53
C VAL A 47 -17.76 -15.15 11.74
N SER A 48 -19.09 -15.11 11.79
CA SER A 48 -19.94 -16.02 11.02
C SER A 48 -19.67 -15.92 9.51
N SER A 49 -19.80 -17.03 8.78
CA SER A 49 -19.63 -17.07 7.32
C SER A 49 -20.60 -16.19 6.51
N LYS A 50 -21.69 -15.72 7.14
CA LYS A 50 -22.65 -14.77 6.57
C LYS A 50 -22.12 -13.34 6.54
N THR A 51 -21.14 -13.02 7.38
CA THR A 51 -20.58 -11.69 7.53
C THR A 51 -19.18 -11.63 6.90
N LEU A 52 -18.97 -10.63 6.05
CA LEU A 52 -17.72 -10.41 5.29
C LEU A 52 -16.95 -9.16 5.73
N LYS A 53 -17.25 -8.69 6.94
CA LYS A 53 -16.71 -7.47 7.53
C LYS A 53 -16.48 -7.66 9.01
N TYR A 54 -15.41 -7.06 9.51
CA TYR A 54 -15.11 -6.91 10.94
C TYR A 54 -14.54 -5.53 11.20
N VAL A 55 -14.94 -4.91 12.31
CA VAL A 55 -14.41 -3.62 12.74
C VAL A 55 -13.58 -3.84 14.00
N HIS A 56 -12.26 -3.71 13.86
CA HIS A 56 -11.33 -3.78 14.98
C HIS A 56 -11.28 -2.43 15.68
N LYS A 57 -11.86 -2.34 16.88
CA LYS A 57 -11.73 -1.20 17.79
C LYS A 57 -10.52 -1.41 18.71
N SER A 58 -9.69 -0.39 18.87
CA SER A 58 -8.55 -0.39 19.79
C SER A 58 -9.03 -0.73 21.20
N SER A 59 -8.32 -1.64 21.87
CA SER A 59 -8.61 -2.09 23.23
C SER A 59 -7.31 -2.42 23.95
N ARG A 60 -7.36 -2.56 25.29
CA ARG A 60 -6.19 -2.94 26.08
C ARG A 60 -5.57 -4.27 25.62
N LYS A 61 -6.40 -5.23 25.20
CA LYS A 61 -5.95 -6.55 24.71
C LYS A 61 -5.42 -6.49 23.28
N TYR A 62 -6.03 -5.66 22.43
CA TYR A 62 -5.67 -5.52 21.02
C TYR A 62 -5.53 -4.05 20.64
N PRO A 63 -4.39 -3.41 20.99
CA PRO A 63 -4.18 -2.00 20.75
C PRO A 63 -4.03 -1.69 19.26
N VAL A 64 -4.69 -0.62 18.84
CA VAL A 64 -4.49 0.08 17.58
C VAL A 64 -4.15 1.53 17.92
N GLU A 65 -2.93 1.94 17.59
CA GLU A 65 -2.37 3.23 17.95
C GLU A 65 -2.14 4.12 16.73
N ALA A 66 -2.26 5.43 16.95
CA ALA A 66 -2.04 6.44 15.93
C ALA A 66 -0.59 6.42 15.44
N GLY A 67 -0.38 6.54 14.13
CA GLY A 67 0.95 6.55 13.53
C GLY A 67 1.65 5.19 13.45
N ARG A 68 1.05 4.11 13.95
CA ARG A 68 1.58 2.76 13.83
C ARG A 68 1.06 2.05 12.57
N THR A 69 1.84 1.08 12.12
CA THR A 69 1.47 0.20 11.00
C THR A 69 1.09 -1.17 11.53
N TYR A 70 -0.02 -1.71 11.03
CA TYR A 70 -0.51 -3.04 11.38
C TYR A 70 -0.72 -3.89 10.14
N TYR A 71 -0.72 -5.19 10.34
CA TYR A 71 -1.05 -6.17 9.32
C TYR A 71 -2.25 -6.98 9.77
N TYR A 72 -3.16 -7.24 8.85
CA TYR A 72 -4.34 -8.07 9.09
C TYR A 72 -4.40 -9.22 8.11
N MET A 73 -4.93 -10.35 8.55
CA MET A 73 -5.27 -11.46 7.68
C MET A 73 -6.55 -12.11 8.14
N VAL A 74 -7.22 -12.77 7.21
CA VAL A 74 -8.43 -13.54 7.48
C VAL A 74 -8.23 -14.93 6.91
N ARG A 75 -8.68 -15.95 7.64
CA ARG A 75 -8.73 -17.33 7.16
C ARG A 75 -10.15 -17.85 7.27
N GLY A 76 -10.61 -18.55 6.24
CA GLY A 76 -11.83 -19.35 6.34
C GLY A 76 -11.61 -20.53 7.28
N TYR A 77 -12.63 -20.87 8.06
CA TYR A 77 -12.66 -22.06 8.91
C TYR A 77 -13.92 -22.84 8.63
N ASN A 78 -13.80 -24.16 8.49
CA ASN A 78 -14.93 -25.07 8.41
C ASN A 78 -15.06 -25.81 9.74
N LYS A 79 -16.18 -25.60 10.44
CA LYS A 79 -16.45 -26.24 11.74
C LYS A 79 -16.71 -27.74 11.60
N THR A 80 -17.37 -28.17 10.54
CA THR A 80 -17.73 -29.58 10.27
C THR A 80 -16.48 -30.43 10.08
N PHE A 81 -15.59 -30.01 9.16
CA PHE A 81 -14.36 -30.75 8.84
C PHE A 81 -13.16 -30.30 9.69
N LYS A 82 -13.34 -29.34 10.61
CA LYS A 82 -12.28 -28.72 11.42
C LYS A 82 -11.07 -28.23 10.60
N THR A 83 -11.29 -27.87 9.34
CA THR A 83 -10.23 -27.46 8.42
C THR A 83 -10.13 -25.95 8.29
N TYR A 84 -8.91 -25.48 8.03
CA TYR A 84 -8.63 -24.08 7.78
C TYR A 84 -8.33 -23.85 6.31
N GLY A 85 -8.84 -22.74 5.78
CA GLY A 85 -8.44 -22.26 4.46
C GLY A 85 -7.04 -21.67 4.49
N GLY A 86 -6.44 -21.61 3.29
CA GLY A 86 -5.23 -20.84 3.06
C GLY A 86 -5.43 -19.36 3.40
N TYR A 87 -4.31 -18.67 3.63
CA TYR A 87 -4.29 -17.25 3.98
C TYR A 87 -3.06 -16.58 3.35
N ASN A 88 -3.11 -15.26 3.20
CA ASN A 88 -1.95 -14.47 2.80
C ASN A 88 -0.98 -14.32 3.98
N LYS A 89 0.19 -14.96 3.91
CA LYS A 89 1.23 -14.94 4.96
C LYS A 89 1.80 -13.54 5.25
N ALA A 90 1.90 -12.69 4.22
CA ALA A 90 2.34 -11.30 4.40
C ALA A 90 1.28 -10.48 5.14
N GLY A 91 0.01 -10.83 4.95
CA GLY A 91 -1.14 -10.07 5.41
C GLY A 91 -1.35 -8.77 4.61
N MET A 92 -2.41 -8.06 4.96
CA MET A 92 -2.75 -6.76 4.41
C MET A 92 -2.27 -5.67 5.33
N ARG A 93 -1.38 -4.82 4.81
CA ARG A 93 -0.80 -3.67 5.53
C ARG A 93 -1.81 -2.53 5.62
N VAL A 94 -1.88 -1.90 6.79
CA VAL A 94 -2.60 -0.63 7.01
C VAL A 94 -1.77 0.27 7.93
N ALA A 95 -1.60 1.53 7.52
CA ALA A 95 -1.01 2.56 8.35
C ALA A 95 -2.13 3.36 9.03
N ILE A 96 -2.07 3.50 10.35
CA ILE A 96 -3.03 4.31 11.10
C ILE A 96 -2.56 5.76 11.05
N PRO A 97 -3.42 6.73 10.70
CA PRO A 97 -3.02 8.12 10.64
C PRO A 97 -2.47 8.60 12.00
N LYS A 98 -1.52 9.52 11.97
CA LYS A 98 -1.06 10.21 13.18
C LYS A 98 -2.15 11.15 13.66
N LYS A 99 -2.28 11.32 14.98
CA LYS A 99 -3.11 12.40 15.51
C LYS A 99 -2.50 13.73 15.06
N PRO A 100 -3.32 14.74 14.69
CA PRO A 100 -2.84 16.09 14.56
C PRO A 100 -2.16 16.48 15.87
N ALA A 101 -0.93 16.97 15.79
CA ALA A 101 -0.31 17.61 16.95
C ALA A 101 -1.19 18.80 17.30
N ALA A 102 -1.54 18.96 18.58
CA ALA A 102 -2.13 20.21 19.03
C ALA A 102 -1.11 21.30 18.70
N THR A 103 -1.46 22.20 17.79
CA THR A 103 -0.70 23.42 17.58
C THR A 103 -0.55 24.07 18.95
N PRO A 104 0.65 24.39 19.43
CA PRO A 104 0.77 25.09 20.70
C PRO A 104 -0.03 26.38 20.58
N THR A 105 -1.14 26.46 21.32
CA THR A 105 -1.84 27.72 21.51
C THR A 105 -0.80 28.67 22.09
N ALA A 106 -0.44 29.71 21.34
CA ALA A 106 0.48 30.72 21.80
C ALA A 106 0.02 31.16 23.19
N THR A 107 0.83 30.89 24.20
CA THR A 107 0.62 31.41 25.55
C THR A 107 0.52 32.93 25.39
N PRO A 108 -0.53 33.61 25.92
CA PRO A 108 -0.64 35.05 25.80
C PRO A 108 0.67 35.66 26.31
N THR A 109 1.39 36.28 25.38
CA THR A 109 2.65 36.94 25.68
C THR A 109 2.32 38.05 26.67
N ALA A 110 2.89 37.99 27.87
CA ALA A 110 2.77 39.07 28.84
C ALA A 110 3.17 40.38 28.17
N THR A 111 2.30 41.37 28.29
CA THR A 111 2.47 42.72 27.74
C THR A 111 3.88 43.23 28.06
N PRO A 112 4.70 43.63 27.06
CA PRO A 112 6.05 44.08 27.34
C PRO A 112 6.00 45.36 28.19
N HIS A 113 6.77 45.36 29.27
CA HIS A 113 7.10 46.55 30.05
C HIS A 113 7.85 47.54 29.13
N PRO A 114 7.56 48.85 29.18
CA PRO A 114 8.21 49.84 28.31
C PRO A 114 9.73 49.79 28.45
N THR A 115 10.40 49.39 27.36
CA THR A 115 11.86 49.34 27.30
C THR A 115 12.38 50.72 26.89
N GLN A 116 13.38 51.22 27.62
CA GLN A 116 13.96 52.55 27.42
C GLN A 116 14.50 52.75 25.99
N LYS A 117 14.36 53.99 25.51
CA LYS A 117 14.80 54.51 24.22
C LYS A 117 16.28 54.14 23.95
N PRO A 118 16.60 53.42 22.86
CA PRO A 118 17.99 53.13 22.53
C PRO A 118 18.72 54.41 22.10
N ARG A 119 19.96 54.54 22.61
CA ARG A 119 20.94 55.55 22.22
C ARG A 119 21.41 55.27 20.77
N PRO A 120 21.60 56.29 19.92
CA PRO A 120 21.98 56.08 18.53
C PRO A 120 23.36 55.43 18.41
N THR A 121 23.39 54.27 17.77
CA THR A 121 24.62 53.53 17.43
C THR A 121 25.15 54.02 16.10
N ALA A 122 26.47 54.24 16.02
CA ALA A 122 27.16 54.79 14.87
C ALA A 122 26.95 53.95 13.60
N THR A 123 26.82 54.66 12.49
CA THR A 123 26.61 54.15 11.13
C THR A 123 27.76 53.21 10.72
N PRO A 124 27.49 51.96 10.28
CA PRO A 124 28.53 51.09 9.78
C PRO A 124 29.06 51.59 8.43
N LYS A 125 30.39 51.55 8.28
CA LYS A 125 31.13 51.89 7.06
C LYS A 125 30.76 50.91 5.92
N PRO A 126 30.60 51.38 4.67
CA PRO A 126 30.22 50.52 3.55
C PRO A 126 31.25 49.42 3.33
N THR A 127 30.78 48.17 3.39
CA THR A 127 31.58 46.97 3.11
C THR A 127 31.63 46.78 1.59
N ALA A 128 32.83 46.51 1.07
CA ALA A 128 33.11 46.40 -0.36
C ALA A 128 32.24 45.32 -1.03
N THR A 129 31.74 45.67 -2.22
CA THR A 129 30.94 44.82 -3.10
C THR A 129 31.69 43.53 -3.44
N PRO A 130 31.10 42.35 -3.26
CA PRO A 130 31.74 41.10 -3.64
C PRO A 130 31.90 41.02 -5.16
N LYS A 131 33.10 40.63 -5.60
CA LYS A 131 33.44 40.36 -7.00
C LYS A 131 32.58 39.20 -7.52
N PRO A 132 32.03 39.29 -8.75
CA PRO A 132 31.20 38.23 -9.31
C PRO A 132 31.99 36.91 -9.42
N THR A 133 31.51 35.90 -8.71
CA THR A 133 32.00 34.52 -8.82
C THR A 133 31.65 33.98 -10.20
N ALA A 134 32.66 33.42 -10.89
CA ALA A 134 32.52 32.85 -12.22
C ALA A 134 31.43 31.78 -12.26
N THR A 135 30.59 31.85 -13.30
CA THR A 135 29.53 30.91 -13.60
C THR A 135 30.08 29.49 -13.70
N PRO A 136 29.50 28.49 -13.01
CA PRO A 136 29.96 27.11 -13.11
C PRO A 136 29.77 26.61 -14.55
N LYS A 137 30.84 26.03 -15.09
CA LYS A 137 30.85 25.35 -16.40
C LYS A 137 29.77 24.26 -16.41
N PRO A 138 28.96 24.14 -17.48
CA PRO A 138 27.91 23.14 -17.55
C PRO A 138 28.50 21.74 -17.36
N THR A 139 28.09 21.09 -16.27
CA THR A 139 28.42 19.70 -15.99
C THR A 139 27.86 18.85 -17.12
N GLN A 140 28.73 18.03 -17.72
CA GLN A 140 28.37 17.17 -18.84
C GLN A 140 27.16 16.30 -18.47
N LYS A 141 26.18 16.28 -19.37
CA LYS A 141 25.02 15.40 -19.32
C LYS A 141 25.50 13.97 -19.03
N PRO A 142 24.99 13.30 -17.97
CA PRO A 142 25.38 11.92 -17.70
C PRO A 142 25.08 11.09 -18.95
N LYS A 143 26.11 10.38 -19.42
CA LYS A 143 26.00 9.36 -20.47
C LYS A 143 24.85 8.43 -20.05
N PRO A 144 23.85 8.16 -20.92
CA PRO A 144 22.76 7.27 -20.57
C PRO A 144 23.38 5.93 -20.16
N THR A 145 23.26 5.62 -18.88
CA THR A 145 23.50 4.28 -18.35
C THR A 145 22.62 3.36 -19.18
N ALA A 146 23.23 2.33 -19.78
CA ALA A 146 22.52 1.34 -20.56
C ALA A 146 21.28 0.92 -19.77
N THR A 147 20.11 1.20 -20.34
CA THR A 147 18.85 0.69 -19.80
C THR A 147 19.02 -0.82 -19.71
N PRO A 148 18.77 -1.46 -18.55
CA PRO A 148 18.83 -2.91 -18.47
C PRO A 148 17.95 -3.45 -19.60
N THR A 149 18.48 -4.41 -20.35
CA THR A 149 17.71 -5.14 -21.36
C THR A 149 16.34 -5.47 -20.76
N PRO A 150 15.22 -5.03 -21.36
CA PRO A 150 13.90 -5.28 -20.82
C PRO A 150 13.75 -6.78 -20.59
N ASP A 151 13.49 -7.18 -19.35
CA ASP A 151 13.07 -8.54 -19.05
C ASP A 151 11.78 -8.78 -19.86
N PRO A 152 11.76 -9.69 -20.85
CA PRO A 152 10.62 -9.91 -21.72
C PRO A 152 9.36 -10.34 -20.94
N ASP A 153 9.53 -10.81 -19.70
CA ASP A 153 8.45 -11.21 -18.78
C ASP A 153 8.12 -10.14 -17.73
N SER A 154 8.64 -8.91 -17.88
CA SER A 154 8.29 -7.81 -17.00
C SER A 154 6.78 -7.52 -17.06
N PRO A 155 6.08 -7.36 -15.91
CA PRO A 155 4.63 -7.15 -15.87
C PRO A 155 4.12 -5.99 -16.75
N SER A 156 4.97 -4.99 -16.98
CA SER A 156 4.66 -3.85 -17.85
C SER A 156 4.68 -4.22 -19.33
N GLU A 157 5.58 -5.09 -19.76
CA GLU A 157 5.70 -5.53 -21.16
C GLU A 157 4.60 -6.53 -21.51
N VAL A 158 4.30 -7.47 -20.61
CA VAL A 158 3.18 -8.40 -20.72
C VAL A 158 1.85 -7.64 -20.87
N ARG A 159 1.65 -6.54 -20.13
CA ARG A 159 0.45 -5.72 -20.25
C ARG A 159 0.33 -5.04 -21.62
N LYS A 160 1.44 -4.55 -22.19
CA LYS A 160 1.44 -3.96 -23.54
C LYS A 160 1.05 -5.00 -24.59
N GLN A 161 1.60 -6.21 -24.50
CA GLN A 161 1.28 -7.30 -25.43
C GLN A 161 -0.19 -7.72 -25.34
N ILE A 162 -0.76 -7.80 -24.13
CA ILE A 162 -2.20 -8.09 -23.94
C ILE A 162 -3.07 -7.03 -24.64
N GLN A 163 -2.75 -5.75 -24.47
CA GLN A 163 -3.50 -4.68 -25.12
C GLN A 163 -3.40 -4.72 -26.65
N GLU A 164 -2.25 -5.11 -27.17
CA GLU A 164 -2.03 -5.27 -28.61
C GLU A 164 -2.84 -6.45 -29.18
N VAL A 165 -2.86 -7.61 -28.51
CA VAL A 165 -3.69 -8.76 -28.91
C VAL A 165 -5.18 -8.42 -28.89
N ILE A 166 -5.65 -7.70 -27.86
CA ILE A 166 -7.05 -7.26 -27.77
C ILE A 166 -7.38 -6.30 -28.92
N LYS A 167 -6.47 -5.38 -29.27
CA LYS A 167 -6.65 -4.45 -30.38
C LYS A 167 -6.86 -5.19 -31.71
N TYR A 168 -5.99 -6.15 -32.04
CA TYR A 168 -6.14 -6.94 -33.27
C TYR A 168 -7.38 -7.83 -33.24
N THR A 169 -7.69 -8.42 -32.09
CA THR A 169 -8.91 -9.24 -31.92
C THR A 169 -10.17 -8.42 -32.16
N ASN A 170 -10.19 -7.16 -31.70
CA ASN A 170 -11.33 -6.27 -31.89
C ASN A 170 -11.47 -5.82 -33.35
N GLN A 171 -10.36 -5.62 -34.07
CA GLN A 171 -10.41 -5.33 -35.51
C GLN A 171 -11.08 -6.49 -36.29
N VAL A 172 -10.71 -7.74 -35.99
CA VAL A 172 -11.32 -8.92 -36.61
C VAL A 172 -12.79 -9.05 -36.21
N ARG A 173 -13.12 -8.89 -34.93
CA ARG A 173 -14.51 -8.99 -34.45
C ARG A 173 -15.42 -7.95 -35.08
N ILE A 174 -14.98 -6.70 -35.21
CA ILE A 174 -15.75 -5.64 -35.88
C ILE A 174 -15.94 -5.97 -37.36
N LYS A 175 -14.91 -6.48 -38.04
CA LYS A 175 -15.01 -6.93 -39.44
C LYS A 175 -16.04 -8.04 -39.63
N HIS A 176 -16.23 -8.90 -38.63
CA HIS A 176 -17.22 -9.98 -38.62
C HIS A 176 -18.50 -9.65 -37.83
N GLY A 177 -18.79 -8.37 -37.55
CA GLY A 177 -20.04 -7.93 -36.93
C GLY A 177 -20.25 -8.35 -35.47
N SER A 178 -19.18 -8.77 -34.79
CA SER A 178 -19.19 -9.19 -33.38
C SER A 178 -18.80 -8.05 -32.43
N ALA A 179 -19.33 -8.09 -31.21
CA ALA A 179 -19.01 -7.11 -30.19
C ALA A 179 -17.52 -7.13 -29.79
N PRO A 180 -16.90 -5.94 -29.56
CA PRO A 180 -15.50 -5.84 -29.17
C PRO A 180 -15.25 -6.44 -27.77
N VAL A 181 -14.10 -7.09 -27.62
CA VAL A 181 -13.54 -7.52 -26.34
C VAL A 181 -13.23 -6.30 -25.48
N VAL A 182 -13.76 -6.28 -24.27
CA VAL A 182 -13.42 -5.30 -23.23
C VAL A 182 -12.44 -5.93 -22.25
N GLU A 183 -11.36 -5.23 -21.95
CA GLU A 183 -10.34 -5.69 -20.99
C GLU A 183 -10.95 -5.84 -19.59
N ASN A 184 -10.59 -6.92 -18.91
CA ASN A 184 -10.96 -7.13 -17.51
C ASN A 184 -9.69 -7.29 -16.69
N GLU A 185 -9.23 -6.18 -16.14
CA GLU A 185 -7.98 -6.13 -15.38
C GLU A 185 -7.91 -7.14 -14.21
N ALA A 186 -9.06 -7.55 -13.66
CA ALA A 186 -9.08 -8.55 -12.59
C ALA A 186 -8.76 -9.96 -13.10
N LEU A 187 -9.17 -10.25 -14.34
CA LEU A 187 -8.92 -11.50 -15.04
C LEU A 187 -7.46 -11.56 -15.52
N ASP A 188 -6.95 -10.45 -16.07
CA ASP A 188 -5.57 -10.35 -16.54
C ASP A 188 -4.55 -10.45 -15.40
N ARG A 189 -4.81 -9.76 -14.27
CA ARG A 189 -4.01 -9.93 -13.05
C ARG A 189 -4.10 -11.35 -12.49
N GLY A 190 -5.25 -12.01 -12.63
CA GLY A 190 -5.43 -13.40 -12.22
C GLY A 190 -4.61 -14.37 -13.06
N ALA A 191 -4.61 -14.18 -14.37
CA ALA A 191 -3.83 -14.96 -15.33
C ALA A 191 -2.32 -14.79 -15.09
N ALA A 192 -1.84 -13.57 -14.89
CA ALA A 192 -0.42 -13.30 -14.65
C ALA A 192 0.11 -13.99 -13.38
N VAL A 193 -0.67 -13.99 -12.29
CA VAL A 193 -0.30 -14.72 -11.05
C VAL A 193 -0.25 -16.22 -11.31
N ARG A 194 -1.23 -16.75 -12.05
CA ARG A 194 -1.33 -18.19 -12.31
C ARG A 194 -0.21 -18.69 -13.23
N ALA A 195 0.16 -17.91 -14.24
CA ALA A 195 1.27 -18.22 -15.14
C ALA A 195 2.59 -18.38 -14.35
N LYS A 196 2.89 -17.46 -13.43
CA LYS A 196 4.08 -17.54 -12.57
C LYS A 196 4.08 -18.78 -11.66
N GLU A 197 2.92 -19.13 -11.09
CA GLU A 197 2.78 -20.35 -10.28
C GLU A 197 3.01 -21.64 -11.08
N ILE A 198 2.56 -21.68 -12.34
CA ILE A 198 2.76 -22.82 -13.24
C ILE A 198 4.25 -22.96 -13.57
N TYR A 199 4.92 -21.86 -13.91
CA TYR A 199 6.37 -21.87 -14.18
C TYR A 199 7.17 -22.46 -13.00
N THR A 200 6.88 -22.05 -11.76
CA THR A 200 7.58 -22.61 -10.59
C THR A 200 7.21 -24.06 -10.29
N LYS A 201 5.97 -24.49 -10.55
CA LYS A 201 5.51 -25.85 -10.21
C LYS A 201 5.87 -26.91 -11.23
N PHE A 202 6.08 -26.52 -12.48
CA PHE A 202 6.32 -27.43 -13.60
C PHE A 202 7.70 -27.23 -14.24
N SER A 203 8.58 -26.40 -13.67
CA SER A 203 9.99 -26.35 -14.07
C SER A 203 10.67 -27.70 -13.79
N HIS A 204 11.36 -28.24 -14.80
CA HIS A 204 12.11 -29.50 -14.73
C HIS A 204 13.53 -29.36 -14.16
N GLU A 205 13.93 -28.15 -13.74
CA GLU A 205 15.16 -27.93 -12.99
C GLU A 205 14.88 -28.13 -11.49
N ARG A 206 14.98 -29.37 -11.02
CA ARG A 206 15.01 -29.68 -9.59
C ARG A 206 16.28 -30.50 -9.31
N PRO A 207 17.21 -30.04 -8.46
CA PRO A 207 18.31 -30.89 -7.99
C PRO A 207 17.80 -32.03 -7.10
#